data_AF-A0A849GTX8-F1
#
_entry.id   AF-A0A849GTX8-F1
#
_cell.length_a   1.000
_cell.length_b   1.000
_cell.length_c   1.000
_cell.angle_alpha   90.00
_cell.angle_beta   90.00
_cell.angle_gamma   90.00
#
_symmetry.space_group_name_H-M   'P 1'
#
loop_
_entity.id
_entity.type
_entity.pdbx_description
1 polymer ?
#
loop_
_entity_poly.entity_id
_entity_poly.type
_entity_poly.pdbx_seq_one_letter_code
_entity_poly.pdbx_strand_id
1 'polypeptide(L)'
;GDMKDKVDPYMQPLYDALGDFLPGKQVAKLIEEKRIEIAPLAFMRGRTLSNAFVVLDEAQNATTMQMKMFLTRLGEGSRMVITGDRSQVDLPRGVLSGLRDAERLLRGIDKIGFNYFTSKDVVRHPLVARIIEAYDADQPE
;
A
#
# COMPACT_ATOMS: atom_id res chain seq x y z
N GLY A 1 3.68 13.38 -25.52
CA GLY A 1 3.43 11.97 -25.23
C GLY A 1 2.78 11.93 -23.89
N ASP A 2 1.53 11.50 -23.84
CA ASP A 2 0.70 11.64 -22.64
C ASP A 2 1.28 10.77 -21.52
N MET A 3 1.21 11.25 -20.28
CA MET A 3 1.84 10.59 -19.11
C MET A 3 1.32 9.15 -18.90
N LYS A 4 0.18 8.82 -19.54
CA LYS A 4 -0.47 7.50 -19.54
C LYS A 4 0.28 6.43 -20.34
N ASP A 5 1.11 6.78 -21.33
CA ASP A 5 1.79 5.78 -22.19
C ASP A 5 3.06 5.19 -21.54
N LYS A 6 3.37 5.61 -20.30
CA LYS A 6 4.45 5.08 -19.47
C LYS A 6 3.87 4.68 -18.12
N VAL A 7 3.03 3.64 -18.11
CA VAL A 7 2.72 2.95 -16.86
C VAL A 7 4.05 2.44 -16.32
N ASP A 8 4.48 3.02 -15.20
CA ASP A 8 5.65 2.54 -14.48
C ASP A 8 5.43 1.05 -14.17
N PRO A 9 6.33 0.13 -14.54
CA PRO A 9 6.19 -1.30 -14.23
C PRO A 9 5.82 -1.59 -12.78
N TYR A 10 6.23 -0.73 -11.83
CA TYR A 10 5.88 -0.86 -10.41
C TYR A 10 4.39 -0.61 -10.11
N MET A 11 3.66 0.04 -11.01
CA MET A 11 2.23 0.33 -10.86
C MET A 11 1.34 -0.78 -11.46
N GLN A 12 1.90 -1.62 -12.34
CA GLN A 12 1.15 -2.68 -13.03
C GLN A 12 0.38 -3.61 -12.07
N PRO A 13 0.93 -4.06 -10.93
CA PRO A 13 0.20 -4.91 -10.00
C PRO A 13 -1.11 -4.29 -9.48
N LEU A 14 -1.15 -2.96 -9.32
CA LEU A 14 -2.37 -2.26 -8.91
C LEU A 14 -3.43 -2.24 -10.01
N TYR A 15 -3.02 -2.11 -11.28
CA TYR A 15 -3.93 -2.22 -12.42
C TYR A 15 -4.48 -3.63 -12.58
N ASP A 16 -3.62 -4.64 -12.40
CA ASP A 16 -4.01 -6.05 -12.48
C ASP A 16 -5.03 -6.38 -11.38
N ALA A 17 -4.75 -5.95 -10.14
CA ALA A 17 -5.67 -6.13 -9.02
C ALA A 17 -7.04 -5.47 -9.28
N LEU A 18 -7.09 -4.30 -9.93
CA LEU A 18 -8.37 -3.69 -10.33
C LEU A 18 -9.11 -4.52 -11.39
N GLY A 19 -8.36 -5.15 -12.30
CA GLY A 19 -8.88 -6.04 -13.34
C GLY A 19 -9.57 -7.29 -12.79
N ASP A 20 -9.15 -7.77 -11.61
CA ASP A 20 -9.80 -8.90 -10.93
C ASP A 20 -11.22 -8.57 -10.44
N PHE A 21 -11.51 -7.29 -10.15
CA PHE A 21 -12.81 -6.83 -9.65
C PHE A 21 -13.69 -6.19 -10.71
N LEU A 22 -13.09 -5.57 -11.72
CA LEU A 22 -13.78 -4.76 -12.73
C LEU A 22 -13.32 -5.12 -14.14
N PRO A 23 -14.25 -5.20 -15.12
CA PRO A 23 -13.87 -5.39 -16.52
C PRO A 23 -12.91 -4.29 -17.00
N GLY A 24 -11.89 -4.63 -17.78
CA GLY A 24 -10.84 -3.69 -18.19
C GLY A 24 -11.35 -2.39 -18.85
N LYS A 25 -12.42 -2.46 -19.66
CA LYS A 25 -13.06 -1.27 -20.24
C LYS A 25 -13.64 -0.32 -19.17
N GLN A 26 -14.18 -0.87 -18.09
CA GLN A 26 -14.71 -0.10 -16.98
C GLN A 26 -13.59 0.52 -16.15
N VAL A 27 -12.52 -0.22 -15.87
CA VAL A 27 -11.33 0.32 -15.18
C VAL A 27 -10.76 1.52 -15.95
N ALA A 28 -10.53 1.37 -17.25
CA ALA A 28 -10.01 2.44 -18.10
C ALA A 28 -10.89 3.69 -18.05
N LYS A 29 -12.21 3.54 -18.13
CA LYS A 29 -13.17 4.63 -18.02
C LYS A 29 -13.11 5.33 -16.65
N LEU A 30 -13.06 4.58 -15.55
CA LEU A 30 -13.00 5.16 -14.20
C LEU A 30 -11.71 5.94 -13.96
N ILE A 31 -10.59 5.50 -14.54
CA ILE A 31 -9.31 6.20 -14.47
C ILE A 31 -9.33 7.47 -15.33
N GLU A 32 -9.92 7.40 -16.52
CA GLU A 32 -10.12 8.57 -17.39
C GLU A 32 -11.00 9.64 -16.72
N GLU A 33 -12.08 9.22 -16.06
CA GLU A 33 -12.96 10.08 -15.27
C GLU A 33 -12.35 10.53 -13.94
N LYS A 34 -11.10 10.14 -13.63
CA LYS A 34 -10.40 10.41 -12.35
C LYS A 34 -11.16 9.92 -11.10
N ARG A 35 -12.02 8.92 -11.26
CA ARG A 35 -12.69 8.24 -10.15
C ARG A 35 -11.77 7.24 -9.46
N ILE A 36 -10.83 6.68 -10.21
CA ILE A 36 -9.70 5.89 -9.69
C ILE A 36 -8.43 6.64 -10.05
N GLU A 37 -7.56 6.84 -9.07
CA GLU A 37 -6.25 7.46 -9.26
C GLU A 37 -5.18 6.57 -8.64
N ILE A 38 -4.21 6.14 -9.45
CA ILE A 38 -3.00 5.46 -8.99
C ILE A 38 -1.86 6.44 -9.19
N ALA A 39 -1.19 6.82 -8.11
CA ALA A 39 -0.15 7.83 -8.14
C ALA A 39 0.96 7.54 -7.13
N PRO A 40 2.22 7.87 -7.44
CA PRO A 40 3.32 7.74 -6.49
C PRO A 40 3.11 8.62 -5.25
N LEU A 41 3.64 8.17 -4.10
CA LEU A 41 3.55 8.89 -2.82
C LEU A 41 3.98 10.37 -2.90
N ALA A 42 4.97 10.68 -3.74
CA ALA A 42 5.47 12.05 -3.93
C ALA A 42 4.40 13.04 -4.45
N PHE A 43 3.41 12.56 -5.20
CA PHE A 43 2.33 13.37 -5.78
C PHE A 43 1.27 13.78 -4.76
N MET A 44 1.34 13.23 -3.54
CA MET A 44 0.38 13.52 -2.48
C MET A 44 0.69 14.83 -1.74
N ARG A 45 1.90 15.37 -1.95
CA ARG A 45 2.34 16.61 -1.29
C ARG A 45 1.40 17.77 -1.64
N GLY A 46 0.94 18.48 -0.61
CA GLY A 46 0.07 19.65 -0.76
C GLY A 46 -1.38 19.35 -1.13
N ARG A 47 -1.76 18.07 -1.24
CA ARG A 47 -3.16 17.68 -1.50
C ARG A 47 -3.95 17.57 -0.20
N THR A 48 -5.27 17.71 -0.31
CA THR A 48 -6.23 17.28 0.69
C THR A 48 -7.14 16.25 0.01
N LEU A 49 -7.23 15.07 0.58
CA LEU A 49 -7.98 13.95 0.04
C LEU A 49 -9.34 13.89 0.75
N SER A 50 -10.32 14.64 0.25
CA SER A 50 -11.69 14.67 0.77
C SER A 50 -12.64 13.80 -0.07
N ASN A 51 -13.65 13.22 0.56
CA ASN A 51 -14.63 12.33 -0.06
C ASN A 51 -14.00 11.17 -0.86
N ALA A 52 -12.91 10.61 -0.34
CA ALA A 52 -12.13 9.58 -1.01
C ALA A 52 -11.86 8.37 -0.12
N PHE A 53 -11.71 7.20 -0.75
CA PHE A 53 -11.10 6.03 -0.11
C PHE A 53 -9.66 5.91 -0.61
N VAL A 54 -8.71 5.99 0.31
CA VAL A 54 -7.29 6.11 0.00
C VAL A 54 -6.57 4.86 0.51
N VAL A 55 -5.73 4.27 -0.34
CA VAL A 55 -4.85 3.15 0.05
C VAL A 55 -3.41 3.57 -0.18
N LEU A 56 -2.57 3.42 0.84
CA LEU A 56 -1.12 3.44 0.69
C LEU A 56 -0.62 2.01 0.84
N ASP A 57 -0.13 1.45 -0.25
CA ASP A 57 0.43 0.12 -0.28
C ASP A 57 1.95 0.13 -0.12
N GLU A 58 2.51 -1.00 0.33
CA GLU A 58 3.95 -1.19 0.60
C GLU A 58 4.52 -0.10 1.53
N ALA A 59 3.74 0.30 2.53
CA ALA A 59 4.02 1.43 3.40
C ALA A 59 5.29 1.27 4.25
N GLN A 60 5.81 0.05 4.38
CA GLN A 60 7.10 -0.20 5.03
C GLN A 60 8.27 0.50 4.32
N ASN A 61 8.12 0.78 3.02
CA ASN A 61 9.09 1.49 2.18
C ASN A 61 8.91 3.02 2.21
N ALA A 62 7.95 3.52 2.99
CA ALA A 62 7.85 4.95 3.27
C ALA A 62 8.72 5.32 4.48
N THR A 63 9.48 6.41 4.38
CA THR A 63 10.17 7.00 5.53
C THR A 63 9.17 7.60 6.53
N THR A 64 9.60 7.79 7.78
CA THR A 64 8.79 8.49 8.81
C THR A 64 8.24 9.83 8.34
N MET A 65 9.05 10.61 7.62
CA MET A 65 8.63 11.91 7.09
C MET A 65 7.56 11.78 5.99
N GLN A 66 7.73 10.82 5.08
CA GLN A 66 6.75 10.55 4.03
C GLN A 66 5.42 10.03 4.60
N MET A 67 5.47 9.13 5.58
CA MET A 67 4.29 8.63 6.29
C MET A 67 3.52 9.78 6.96
N LYS A 68 4.22 10.62 7.73
CA LYS A 68 3.60 11.81 8.34
C LYS A 68 3.00 12.74 7.30
N MET A 69 3.72 13.00 6.20
CA MET A 69 3.22 13.83 5.11
C MET A 69 1.91 13.26 4.54
N PHE A 70 1.86 11.95 4.29
CA PHE A 70 0.71 11.28 3.71
C PHE A 70 -0.50 11.22 4.64
N LEU A 71 -0.32 10.81 5.89
CA LEU A 71 -1.41 10.70 6.87
C LEU A 71 -2.10 12.06 7.09
N THR A 72 -1.33 13.17 7.03
CA THR A 72 -1.89 14.53 7.14
C THR A 72 -2.60 15.02 5.87
N ARG A 73 -2.71 14.21 4.82
CA ARG A 73 -3.52 14.54 3.63
C ARG A 73 -4.96 14.09 3.77
N LEU A 74 -5.31 13.29 4.79
CA LEU A 74 -6.68 12.82 5.01
C LEU A 74 -7.64 14.01 5.22
N GLY A 75 -8.62 14.14 4.32
CA GLY A 75 -9.66 15.17 4.36
C GLY A 75 -11.00 14.67 4.91
N GLU A 76 -11.99 15.56 4.92
CA GLU A 76 -13.35 15.24 5.38
C GLU A 76 -14.04 14.21 4.48
N GLY A 77 -14.88 13.37 5.07
CA GLY A 77 -15.63 12.35 4.34
C GLY A 77 -14.77 11.19 3.80
N SER A 78 -13.48 11.18 4.11
CA SER A 78 -12.54 10.19 3.60
C SER A 78 -12.20 9.09 4.59
N ARG A 79 -11.70 7.98 4.05
CA ARG A 79 -11.09 6.89 4.80
C ARG A 79 -9.75 6.55 4.18
N MET A 80 -8.80 6.12 5.01
CA MET A 80 -7.46 5.76 4.58
C MET A 80 -7.09 4.41 5.17
N VAL A 81 -6.53 3.54 4.32
CA VAL A 81 -5.95 2.26 4.70
C VAL A 81 -4.47 2.29 4.33
N ILE A 82 -3.63 1.86 5.27
CA ILE A 82 -2.19 1.75 5.09
C ILE A 82 -1.85 0.27 5.20
N THR A 83 -1.25 -0.30 4.16
CA THR A 83 -0.84 -1.72 4.11
C THR A 83 0.68 -1.82 4.01
N GLY A 84 1.25 -2.90 4.53
CA GLY A 84 2.68 -3.17 4.42
C GLY A 84 3.16 -4.28 5.35
N ASP A 85 4.34 -4.82 5.04
CA ASP A 85 5.00 -5.86 5.81
C ASP A 85 6.18 -5.30 6.62
N ARG A 86 6.11 -5.44 7.95
CA ARG A 86 7.13 -4.93 8.87
C ARG A 86 8.49 -5.64 8.76
N SER A 87 8.52 -6.83 8.19
CA SER A 87 9.72 -7.64 8.00
C SER A 87 10.47 -7.29 6.70
N GLN A 88 9.77 -6.73 5.71
CA GLN A 88 10.30 -6.46 4.36
C GLN A 88 10.60 -4.98 4.13
N VAL A 89 11.25 -4.32 5.09
CA VAL A 89 11.63 -2.90 4.97
C VAL A 89 12.77 -2.76 3.97
N ASP A 90 12.49 -2.18 2.81
CA ASP A 90 13.50 -1.83 1.80
C ASP A 90 13.81 -0.33 1.85
N LEU A 91 14.55 0.07 2.89
CA LEU A 91 14.98 1.45 3.09
C LEU A 91 16.51 1.51 3.28
N PRO A 92 17.17 2.61 2.87
CA PRO A 92 18.60 2.80 3.10
C PRO A 92 18.94 2.64 4.58
N ARG A 93 20.12 2.07 4.85
CA ARG A 93 20.57 1.80 6.22
C ARG A 93 20.54 3.08 7.08
N GLY A 94 19.92 2.99 8.25
CA GLY A 94 19.76 4.10 9.18
C GLY A 94 18.50 4.95 8.97
N VAL A 95 17.74 4.69 7.89
CA VAL A 95 16.43 5.32 7.68
C VAL A 95 15.35 4.52 8.39
N LEU A 96 14.55 5.21 9.20
CA LEU A 96 13.43 4.59 9.93
C LEU A 96 12.21 4.44 9.01
N SER A 97 11.58 3.26 9.10
CA SER A 97 10.32 2.97 8.42
C SER A 97 9.17 3.73 9.08
N GLY A 98 8.44 4.48 8.26
CA GLY A 98 7.26 5.22 8.68
C GLY A 98 6.12 4.32 9.13
N LEU A 99 6.02 3.09 8.62
CA LEU A 99 5.03 2.11 9.08
C LEU A 99 5.26 1.73 10.55
N ARG A 100 6.50 1.39 10.92
CA ARG A 100 6.87 1.05 12.30
C ARG A 100 6.65 2.23 13.26
N ASP A 101 7.01 3.44 12.82
CA ASP A 101 6.79 4.66 13.61
C ASP A 101 5.30 5.00 13.77
N ALA A 102 4.49 4.87 12.72
CA ALA A 102 3.05 5.09 12.78
C ALA A 102 2.36 4.11 13.74
N GLU A 103 2.73 2.82 13.71
CA GLU A 103 2.21 1.83 14.65
C GLU A 103 2.51 2.19 16.11
N ARG A 104 3.71 2.68 16.40
CA ARG A 104 4.10 3.11 17.74
C ARG A 104 3.40 4.40 18.17
N LEU A 105 3.34 5.40 17.30
CA LEU A 105 2.89 6.75 17.64
C LEU A 105 1.36 6.90 17.66
N LEU A 106 0.64 6.15 16.83
CA LEU A 106 -0.80 6.38 16.62
C LEU A 106 -1.69 5.38 17.36
N ARG A 107 -1.11 4.42 18.11
CA ARG A 107 -1.81 3.34 18.83
C ARG A 107 -2.94 3.79 19.78
N GLY A 108 -2.87 5.01 20.30
CA GLY A 108 -3.87 5.56 21.25
C GLY A 108 -4.82 6.58 20.64
N ILE A 109 -4.77 6.81 19.33
CA ILE A 109 -5.60 7.83 18.68
C ILE A 109 -6.95 7.22 18.31
N ASP A 110 -8.03 7.85 18.78
CA ASP A 110 -9.40 7.44 18.43
C ASP A 110 -9.59 7.43 16.90
N LYS A 111 -10.38 6.47 16.42
CA LYS A 111 -10.64 6.20 14.98
C LYS A 111 -9.47 5.69 14.16
N ILE A 112 -8.31 5.38 14.77
CA ILE A 112 -7.22 4.65 14.12
C ILE A 112 -7.21 3.21 14.62
N GLY A 113 -7.39 2.26 13.70
CA GLY A 113 -7.33 0.83 13.98
C GLY A 113 -6.06 0.20 13.42
N PHE A 114 -5.52 -0.78 14.14
CA PHE A 114 -4.40 -1.60 13.68
C PHE A 114 -4.87 -3.05 13.56
N ASN A 115 -4.75 -3.61 12.36
CA ASN A 115 -5.07 -5.00 12.08
C ASN A 115 -3.78 -5.73 11.70
N TYR A 116 -3.51 -6.84 12.37
CA TYR A 116 -2.32 -7.65 12.12
C TYR A 116 -2.75 -8.98 11.53
N PHE A 117 -2.29 -9.24 10.31
CA PHE A 117 -2.43 -10.53 9.67
C PHE A 117 -1.24 -11.42 10.04
N THR A 118 -1.50 -12.72 10.07
CA THR A 118 -0.53 -13.78 10.32
C THR A 118 -0.41 -14.68 9.08
N SER A 119 0.56 -15.59 9.06
CA SER A 119 0.68 -16.58 7.98
C SER A 119 -0.57 -17.43 7.79
N LYS A 120 -1.39 -17.60 8.84
CA LYS A 120 -2.66 -18.33 8.79
C LYS A 120 -3.75 -17.61 7.99
N ASP A 121 -3.65 -16.29 7.87
CA ASP A 121 -4.60 -15.47 7.13
C ASP A 121 -4.28 -15.44 5.62
N VAL A 122 -3.14 -16.00 5.24
CA VAL A 122 -2.63 -15.96 3.88
C VAL A 122 -3.08 -17.22 3.13
N VAL A 123 -4.12 -17.06 2.31
CA VAL A 123 -4.61 -18.13 1.44
C VAL A 123 -3.71 -18.24 0.21
N ARG A 124 -2.82 -19.23 0.19
CA ARG A 124 -1.95 -19.54 -0.96
C ARG A 124 -2.36 -20.85 -1.60
N HIS A 125 -2.04 -20.98 -2.88
CA HIS A 125 -2.12 -22.27 -3.56
C HIS A 125 -1.27 -23.32 -2.80
N PRO A 126 -1.74 -24.57 -2.58
CA PRO A 126 -1.03 -25.56 -1.77
C PRO A 126 0.43 -25.80 -2.20
N LEU A 127 0.71 -25.71 -3.50
CA LEU A 127 2.08 -25.80 -4.02
C LEU A 127 2.99 -24.67 -3.49
N VAL A 128 2.48 -23.43 -3.43
CA VAL A 128 3.25 -22.28 -2.95
C VAL A 128 3.54 -22.43 -1.46
N ALA A 129 2.59 -22.92 -0.67
CA ALA A 129 2.81 -23.22 0.75
C ALA A 129 3.94 -24.25 0.92
N ARG A 130 3.90 -25.36 0.18
CA ARG A 130 4.96 -26.39 0.20
C ARG A 130 6.34 -25.88 -0.22
N ILE A 131 6.38 -24.93 -1.18
CA ILE A 131 7.64 -24.29 -1.58
C ILE A 131 8.20 -23.47 -0.42
N ILE A 132 7.38 -22.66 0.25
CA ILE A 132 7.81 -21.83 1.38
C ILE A 132 8.32 -22.70 2.52
N GLU A 133 7.56 -23.74 2.90
CA GLU A 133 7.96 -24.70 3.94
C GLU A 133 9.32 -25.35 3.66
N ALA A 134 9.63 -25.64 2.39
CA ALA A 134 10.93 -26.20 2.01
C ALA A 134 12.08 -25.18 2.14
N TYR A 135 11.84 -23.90 1.86
CA TYR A 135 12.83 -22.84 2.05
C TYR A 135 13.04 -22.50 3.53
N ASP A 136 11.96 -22.43 4.31
CA ASP A 136 12.02 -22.18 5.76
C ASP A 136 12.77 -23.31 6.50
N ALA A 137 12.68 -24.56 6.02
CA ALA A 137 13.42 -25.68 6.59
C ALA A 137 14.94 -25.65 6.32
N ASP A 138 15.38 -24.96 5.26
CA ASP A 138 16.79 -24.84 4.86
C ASP A 138 17.49 -23.64 5.53
N GLN A 139 16.72 -22.60 5.88
CA GLN A 139 17.21 -21.46 6.67
C GLN A 139 16.55 -21.45 8.05
N PRO A 140 17.02 -22.28 9.01
CA PRO A 140 16.61 -22.12 10.40
C PRO A 140 17.13 -20.77 10.91
N GLU A 141 16.23 -19.95 11.47
CA GLU A 141 16.54 -18.70 12.18
C GLU A 141 17.70 -18.86 13.18
#